data_AF-A0A9E3AP06-F1
#
_entry.id   AF-A0A9E3AP06-F1
#
_cell.length_a   1.000
_cell.length_b   1.000
_cell.length_c   1.000
_cell.angle_alpha   90.00
_cell.angle_beta   90.00
_cell.angle_gamma   90.00
#
_symmetry.space_group_name_H-M   'P 1'
#
loop_
_entity.id
_entity.type
_entity.pdbx_description
1 polymer ?
#
loop_
_entity_poly.entity_id
_entity_poly.type
_entity_poly.pdbx_seq_one_letter_code
_entity_poly.pdbx_strand_id
1 'polypeptide(L)'
;IGVAMLVRVGGGPNAKPEDILAVRLPVEDPEALTCAKLTFTTGAAAGRSMYIDMVVGGMLIPGGRGAIVDLQLLAGVKPGDKVRVSDRDFTAYRHRYLYEIAQDEGLGAAQFEVDGAPIHPRRSGRLADHLEWTGAFNNKLILMQHLLDRPCWPTMAVAYDRKVRGLLGQGVDDRFRLYWSDQATHIPSSGPWSIDYSGLIEQGLLDMVRWVEEGVAPPPGTAYEWTGDSRVVLPPEAKARRGIQPTVAASANGALRAEARCGEAVQLRVQASTPAGGGGFIAVDWDFGDGAWSERRKLDGSQAAIDLATTHAFDRPGVHMVTVRVTAHRTGDPEAKFARLENQARCRVVVAG
;
A
#
# COMPACT_ATOMS: atom_id res chain seq x y z
N ILE A 1 20.94 23.54 20.41
CA ILE A 1 21.61 22.28 20.82
C ILE A 1 22.92 22.18 20.04
N GLY A 2 23.99 21.56 20.54
CA GLY A 2 25.26 21.42 19.81
C GLY A 2 25.41 20.04 19.17
N VAL A 3 26.13 19.93 18.05
CA VAL A 3 26.54 18.64 17.47
C VAL A 3 27.56 17.97 18.40
N ALA A 4 27.25 16.77 18.87
CA ALA A 4 28.10 16.01 19.78
C ALA A 4 29.11 15.11 19.02
N MET A 5 28.67 14.48 17.93
CA MET A 5 29.47 13.50 17.20
C MET A 5 29.13 13.51 15.70
N LEU A 6 30.11 13.13 14.88
CA LEU A 6 29.96 12.91 13.43
C LEU A 6 30.27 11.45 13.11
N VAL A 7 29.50 10.84 12.21
CA VAL A 7 29.83 9.53 11.61
C VAL A 7 30.18 9.75 10.15
N ARG A 8 31.27 9.12 9.71
CA ARG A 8 31.77 9.18 8.33
C ARG A 8 31.37 7.94 7.54
N VAL A 9 31.33 8.07 6.22
CA VAL A 9 31.01 6.96 5.32
C VAL A 9 32.21 5.99 5.23
N GLY A 10 31.94 4.68 5.37
CA GLY A 10 32.95 3.61 5.33
C GLY A 10 33.24 3.04 3.93
N GLY A 11 32.62 3.57 2.87
CA GLY A 11 32.81 3.15 1.49
C GLY A 11 31.50 3.10 0.68
N GLY A 12 31.57 3.52 -0.60
CA GLY A 12 30.49 3.52 -1.60
C GLY A 12 30.99 4.16 -2.90
N PRO A 13 30.39 3.89 -4.07
CA PRO A 13 30.95 4.27 -5.38
C PRO A 13 31.16 5.78 -5.59
N ASN A 14 30.49 6.64 -4.79
CA ASN A 14 30.57 8.10 -4.87
C ASN A 14 30.91 8.78 -3.52
N ALA A 15 31.19 8.03 -2.46
CA ALA A 15 31.42 8.59 -1.13
C ALA A 15 32.92 8.78 -0.86
N LYS A 16 33.30 9.98 -0.39
CA LYS A 16 34.68 10.27 -0.02
C LYS A 16 34.91 9.97 1.47
N PRO A 17 36.14 9.61 1.89
CA PRO A 17 36.47 9.36 3.31
C PRO A 17 36.19 10.55 4.24
N GLU A 18 36.14 11.76 3.70
CA GLU A 18 35.79 12.98 4.43
C GLU A 18 34.29 13.23 4.59
N ASP A 19 33.44 12.51 3.87
CA ASP A 19 32.00 12.73 3.88
C ASP A 19 31.39 12.30 5.22
N ILE A 20 30.53 13.17 5.75
CA ILE A 20 29.79 12.94 6.97
C ILE A 20 28.43 12.36 6.59
N LEU A 21 28.15 11.16 7.10
CA LEU A 21 26.89 10.45 6.92
C LEU A 21 25.80 10.96 7.87
N ALA A 22 26.18 11.22 9.11
CA ALA A 22 25.21 11.50 10.17
C ALA A 22 25.81 12.38 11.27
N VAL A 23 24.92 13.07 11.98
CA VAL A 23 25.25 13.86 13.17
C VAL A 23 24.54 13.30 14.39
N ARG A 24 25.15 13.41 15.56
CA ARG A 24 24.49 13.10 16.84
C ARG A 24 24.25 14.37 17.63
N LEU A 25 23.06 14.52 18.19
CA LEU A 25 22.73 15.58 19.13
C LEU A 25 22.62 15.02 20.56
N PRO A 26 23.03 15.77 21.59
CA PRO A 26 22.85 15.38 22.99
C PRO A 26 21.40 15.66 23.42
N VAL A 27 20.48 14.84 22.92
CA VAL A 27 19.05 14.85 23.28
C VAL A 27 18.67 13.52 23.92
N GLU A 28 17.66 13.55 24.79
CA GLU A 28 17.18 12.36 25.50
C GLU A 28 16.53 11.35 24.56
N ASP A 29 15.68 11.84 23.65
CA ASP A 29 15.00 11.02 22.63
C ASP A 29 15.35 11.51 21.21
N PRO A 30 16.40 10.95 20.59
CA PRO A 30 16.77 11.32 19.23
C PRO A 30 15.79 10.77 18.19
N GLU A 31 15.07 9.68 18.46
CA GLU A 31 14.14 9.05 17.51
C GLU A 31 12.95 9.97 17.21
N ALA A 32 12.50 10.73 18.21
CA ALA A 32 11.48 11.77 18.07
C ALA A 32 11.85 12.91 17.10
N LEU A 33 13.12 13.00 16.67
CA LEU A 33 13.56 14.01 15.71
C LEU A 33 13.35 13.61 14.25
N THR A 34 12.87 12.40 13.98
CA THR A 34 12.54 11.94 12.62
C THR A 34 11.57 12.92 11.94
N CYS A 35 11.82 13.24 10.66
CA CYS A 35 11.16 14.26 9.85
C CYS A 35 11.29 15.73 10.33
N ALA A 36 11.96 16.00 11.45
CA ALA A 36 12.19 17.37 11.88
C ALA A 36 13.22 18.08 11.00
N LYS A 37 13.09 19.41 10.91
CA LYS A 37 14.07 20.27 10.23
C LYS A 37 15.19 20.64 11.19
N LEU A 38 16.41 20.30 10.82
CA LEU A 38 17.62 20.73 11.49
C LEU A 38 18.24 21.88 10.70
N THR A 39 18.56 22.99 11.38
CA THR A 39 19.24 24.15 10.79
C THR A 39 20.50 24.47 11.57
N PHE A 40 21.63 24.53 10.89
CA PHE A 40 22.91 24.93 11.49
C PHE A 40 22.92 26.44 11.73
N THR A 41 23.30 26.85 12.92
CA THR A 41 23.30 28.25 13.37
C THR A 41 24.70 28.83 13.57
N THR A 42 25.73 27.97 13.57
CA THR A 42 27.14 28.35 13.64
C THR A 42 27.97 27.45 12.72
N GLY A 43 29.27 27.76 12.60
CA GLY A 43 30.20 26.94 11.80
C GLY A 43 30.11 27.21 10.31
N ALA A 44 30.86 26.45 9.52
CA ALA A 44 30.90 26.60 8.05
C ALA A 44 29.58 26.24 7.37
N ALA A 45 28.70 25.49 8.06
CA ALA A 45 27.37 25.12 7.59
C ALA A 45 26.27 26.10 8.04
N ALA A 46 26.60 27.20 8.73
CA ALA A 46 25.60 28.15 9.24
C ALA A 46 24.61 28.61 8.16
N GLY A 47 23.32 28.59 8.48
CA GLY A 47 22.22 28.90 7.56
C GLY A 47 21.73 27.72 6.72
N ARG A 48 22.48 26.62 6.65
CA ARG A 48 22.06 25.41 5.95
C ARG A 48 21.02 24.64 6.76
N SER A 49 20.02 24.10 6.09
CA SER A 49 18.99 23.23 6.67
C SER A 49 18.94 21.87 5.99
N MET A 50 18.50 20.88 6.74
CA MET A 50 18.19 19.52 6.29
C MET A 50 16.94 19.01 7.02
N TYR A 51 16.21 18.09 6.40
CA TYR A 51 15.25 17.26 7.13
C TYR A 51 15.94 15.98 7.58
N ILE A 52 15.60 15.52 8.77
CA ILE A 52 16.09 14.25 9.33
C ILE A 52 15.21 13.14 8.73
N ASP A 53 15.77 12.30 7.87
CA ASP A 53 15.01 11.24 7.20
C ASP A 53 14.89 10.00 8.09
N MET A 54 15.99 9.66 8.76
CA MET A 54 16.08 8.49 9.61
C MET A 54 16.95 8.78 10.82
N VAL A 55 16.65 8.07 11.91
CA VAL A 55 17.48 7.99 13.10
C VAL A 55 17.87 6.54 13.31
N VAL A 56 19.17 6.28 13.49
CA VAL A 56 19.69 4.93 13.73
C VAL A 56 20.65 4.98 14.90
N GLY A 57 20.29 4.39 16.03
CA GLY A 57 21.13 4.39 17.23
C GLY A 57 21.45 5.81 17.73
N GLY A 58 20.51 6.74 17.56
CA GLY A 58 20.67 8.16 17.90
C GLY A 58 21.49 8.99 16.89
N MET A 59 21.86 8.42 15.74
CA MET A 59 22.50 9.12 14.63
C MET A 59 21.44 9.68 13.69
N LEU A 60 21.44 11.00 13.49
CA LEU A 60 20.51 11.70 12.60
C LEU A 60 21.07 11.71 11.18
N ILE A 61 20.34 11.08 10.25
CA ILE A 61 20.72 10.94 8.85
C ILE A 61 19.92 11.96 8.02
N PRO A 62 20.57 12.80 7.19
CA PRO A 62 19.88 13.75 6.33
C PRO A 62 19.14 13.06 5.19
N GLY A 63 17.90 13.50 4.95
CA GLY A 63 17.18 13.19 3.72
C GLY A 63 17.51 14.18 2.62
N GLY A 64 17.86 13.68 1.43
CA GLY A 64 17.87 14.45 0.20
C GLY A 64 16.50 14.48 -0.49
N ARG A 65 16.38 15.21 -1.60
CA ARG A 65 15.18 15.12 -2.46
C ARG A 65 15.09 13.72 -3.06
N GLY A 66 14.00 13.00 -2.78
CA GLY A 66 13.71 11.71 -3.42
C GLY A 66 14.39 10.49 -2.79
N ALA A 67 14.52 10.44 -1.46
CA ALA A 67 15.00 9.27 -0.70
C ALA A 67 16.48 8.88 -0.93
N ILE A 68 17.31 9.80 -1.41
CA ILE A 68 18.76 9.63 -1.49
C ILE A 68 19.41 10.45 -0.37
N VAL A 69 20.31 9.85 0.41
CA VAL A 69 21.11 10.58 1.40
C VAL A 69 22.00 11.60 0.68
N ASP A 70 21.76 12.88 0.90
CA ASP A 70 22.61 13.95 0.38
C ASP A 70 23.68 14.32 1.42
N LEU A 71 24.85 13.69 1.29
CA LEU A 71 26.00 13.90 2.17
C LEU A 71 26.51 15.36 2.14
N GLN A 72 26.25 16.11 1.07
CA GLN A 72 26.66 17.52 0.97
C GLN A 72 25.93 18.40 2.00
N LEU A 73 24.78 17.96 2.50
CA LEU A 73 24.07 18.67 3.57
C LEU A 73 24.90 18.78 4.85
N LEU A 74 25.83 17.85 5.08
CA LEU A 74 26.71 17.84 6.25
C LEU A 74 28.13 18.33 5.97
N ALA A 75 28.44 18.76 4.74
CA ALA A 75 29.77 19.23 4.38
C ALA A 75 30.24 20.40 5.25
N GLY A 76 31.40 20.25 5.89
CA GLY A 76 32.02 21.28 6.75
C GLY A 76 31.45 21.40 8.16
N VAL A 77 30.50 20.54 8.55
CA VAL A 77 29.99 20.46 9.94
C VAL A 77 31.07 19.91 10.86
N LYS A 78 31.19 20.48 12.06
CA LYS A 78 32.13 20.05 13.10
C LYS A 78 31.43 19.79 14.44
N PRO A 79 31.99 18.93 15.31
CA PRO A 79 31.53 18.84 16.70
C PRO A 79 31.57 20.22 17.37
N GLY A 80 30.54 20.54 18.15
CA GLY A 80 30.35 21.84 18.77
C GLY A 80 29.53 22.84 17.95
N ASP A 81 29.30 22.60 16.65
CA ASP A 81 28.41 23.45 15.85
C ASP A 81 26.99 23.45 16.43
N LYS A 82 26.39 24.62 16.58
CA LYS A 82 25.07 24.79 17.16
C LYS A 82 24.00 24.62 16.09
N VAL A 83 22.92 23.94 16.44
CA VAL A 83 21.76 23.70 15.59
C VAL A 83 20.47 24.15 16.28
N ARG A 84 19.51 24.55 15.45
CA ARG A 84 18.09 24.68 15.78
C ARG A 84 17.34 23.52 15.14
N VAL A 85 16.53 22.83 15.92
CA VAL A 85 15.64 21.77 15.44
C VAL A 85 14.19 22.26 15.54
N SER A 86 13.37 21.98 14.54
CA SER A 86 11.94 22.32 14.55
C SER A 86 11.15 21.28 13.75
N ASP A 87 10.08 20.78 14.33
CA ASP A 87 9.10 19.90 13.70
C ASP A 87 7.96 20.68 13.01
N ARG A 88 7.95 22.02 13.11
CA ARG A 88 6.84 22.88 12.66
C ARG A 88 6.43 22.61 11.21
N ASP A 89 7.39 22.44 10.31
CA ASP A 89 7.13 22.16 8.90
C ASP A 89 6.49 20.78 8.71
N PHE A 90 6.97 19.77 9.44
CA PHE A 90 6.42 18.41 9.39
C PHE A 90 5.02 18.33 10.00
N THR A 91 4.81 18.97 11.15
CA THR A 91 3.50 19.08 11.79
C THR A 91 2.50 19.80 10.88
N ALA A 92 2.92 20.87 10.19
CA ALA A 92 2.09 21.53 9.19
C ALA A 92 1.80 20.64 7.98
N TYR A 93 2.82 19.91 7.46
CA TYR A 93 2.68 18.99 6.34
C TYR A 93 1.67 17.87 6.64
N ARG A 94 1.74 17.26 7.83
CA ARG A 94 0.83 16.19 8.26
C ARG A 94 -0.65 16.59 8.30
N HIS A 95 -0.96 17.88 8.41
CA HIS A 95 -2.32 18.38 8.41
C HIS A 95 -2.69 19.11 7.11
N ARG A 96 -1.75 19.23 6.17
CA ARG A 96 -1.93 20.00 4.93
C ARG A 96 -3.15 19.54 4.13
N TYR A 97 -3.38 18.23 4.10
CA TYR A 97 -4.51 17.62 3.37
C TYR A 97 -5.88 18.17 3.79
N LEU A 98 -6.04 18.64 5.04
CA LEU A 98 -7.28 19.26 5.53
C LEU A 98 -7.59 20.62 4.86
N TYR A 99 -6.56 21.30 4.37
CA TYR A 99 -6.65 22.67 3.83
C TYR A 99 -6.54 22.72 2.29
N GLU A 100 -6.23 21.60 1.64
CA GLU A 100 -5.97 21.47 0.20
C GLU A 100 -7.01 20.64 -0.57
N ILE A 101 -8.11 20.30 0.09
CA ILE A 101 -9.16 19.43 -0.44
C ILE A 101 -9.54 19.83 -1.88
N ALA A 102 -9.72 18.86 -2.77
CA ALA A 102 -10.24 19.10 -4.11
C ALA A 102 -11.30 18.05 -4.40
N GLN A 103 -12.56 18.48 -4.47
CA GLN A 103 -13.67 17.60 -4.81
C GLN A 103 -13.67 17.20 -6.29
N ASP A 104 -13.24 18.13 -7.14
CA ASP A 104 -13.43 18.12 -8.59
C ASP A 104 -12.61 17.04 -9.32
N GLU A 105 -11.58 16.51 -8.68
CA GLU A 105 -10.65 15.57 -9.32
C GLU A 105 -10.77 14.13 -8.80
N GLY A 106 -11.70 13.79 -7.91
CA GLY A 106 -11.79 12.40 -7.42
C GLY A 106 -10.78 12.04 -6.32
N LEU A 107 -10.09 13.05 -5.75
CA LEU A 107 -9.04 12.87 -4.74
C LEU A 107 -9.55 12.50 -3.36
N GLY A 108 -10.86 12.66 -3.14
CA GLY A 108 -11.57 12.09 -2.01
C GLY A 108 -11.37 12.85 -0.69
N ALA A 109 -12.40 13.59 -0.29
CA ALA A 109 -12.33 14.46 0.87
C ALA A 109 -13.70 14.76 1.49
N ALA A 110 -14.73 14.01 1.12
CA ALA A 110 -16.10 14.24 1.57
C ALA A 110 -16.21 14.21 3.11
N GLN A 111 -15.36 13.45 3.81
CA GLN A 111 -15.29 13.41 5.27
C GLN A 111 -14.86 14.73 5.93
N PHE A 112 -14.35 15.70 5.16
CA PHE A 112 -13.89 17.00 5.64
C PHE A 112 -14.83 18.14 5.26
N GLU A 113 -16.06 17.80 4.85
CA GLU A 113 -17.08 18.74 4.42
C GLU A 113 -18.44 18.40 5.04
N VAL A 114 -19.29 19.41 5.16
CA VAL A 114 -20.71 19.29 5.54
C VAL A 114 -21.51 20.15 4.58
N ASP A 115 -22.54 19.58 3.95
CA ASP A 115 -23.40 20.26 2.97
C ASP A 115 -22.63 20.95 1.81
N GLY A 116 -21.50 20.33 1.39
CA GLY A 116 -20.63 20.85 0.34
C GLY A 116 -19.72 22.02 0.79
N ALA A 117 -19.74 22.39 2.07
CA ALA A 117 -18.86 23.37 2.65
C ALA A 117 -17.70 22.70 3.42
N PRO A 118 -16.45 23.15 3.27
CA PRO A 118 -15.32 22.61 4.02
C PRO A 118 -15.41 22.92 5.51
N ILE A 119 -15.06 21.94 6.34
CA ILE A 119 -14.94 22.09 7.80
C ILE A 119 -13.70 22.95 8.14
N HIS A 120 -12.64 22.85 7.33
CA HIS A 120 -11.37 23.54 7.55
C HIS A 120 -11.16 24.72 6.57
N PRO A 121 -10.42 25.78 6.98
CA PRO A 121 -10.06 26.87 6.08
C PRO A 121 -9.39 26.37 4.78
N ARG A 122 -9.68 27.02 3.66
CA ARG A 122 -9.04 26.68 2.38
C ARG A 122 -7.77 27.50 2.17
N ARG A 123 -6.72 26.85 1.67
CA ARG A 123 -5.50 27.52 1.20
C ARG A 123 -5.49 27.58 -0.33
N SER A 124 -4.91 28.65 -0.88
CA SER A 124 -4.64 28.77 -2.31
C SER A 124 -3.43 27.92 -2.68
N GLY A 125 -3.53 27.16 -3.77
CA GLY A 125 -2.48 26.28 -4.28
C GLY A 125 -2.51 24.90 -3.63
N ARG A 126 -2.54 23.85 -4.46
CA ARG A 126 -2.52 22.44 -4.06
C ARG A 126 -1.14 21.86 -4.33
N LEU A 127 -0.69 20.91 -3.50
CA LEU A 127 0.53 20.14 -3.83
C LEU A 127 0.39 19.44 -5.20
N ALA A 128 -0.81 18.95 -5.52
CA ALA A 128 -1.15 18.36 -6.80
C ALA A 128 -1.04 19.35 -7.98
N ASP A 129 -1.19 20.67 -7.78
CA ASP A 129 -1.01 21.65 -8.86
C ASP A 129 0.45 21.69 -9.35
N HIS A 130 1.40 21.17 -8.56
CA HIS A 130 2.80 21.00 -8.97
C HIS A 130 3.08 19.63 -9.60
N LEU A 131 2.10 18.74 -9.63
CA LEU A 131 2.18 17.41 -10.24
C LEU A 131 1.25 17.40 -11.46
N GLU A 132 1.76 17.84 -12.61
CA GLU A 132 0.97 17.84 -13.84
C GLU A 132 0.69 16.41 -14.31
N TRP A 133 -0.52 15.92 -14.05
CA TRP A 133 -0.97 14.61 -14.52
C TRP A 133 -1.83 14.79 -15.74
N THR A 134 -1.27 14.71 -16.95
CA THR A 134 -2.05 14.97 -18.16
C THR A 134 -3.02 13.84 -18.50
N GLY A 135 -2.72 12.60 -18.11
CA GLY A 135 -3.44 11.41 -18.58
C GLY A 135 -3.21 11.09 -20.06
N ALA A 136 -2.38 11.89 -20.75
CA ALA A 136 -2.08 11.72 -22.16
C ALA A 136 -0.94 10.72 -22.35
N PHE A 137 -1.21 9.66 -23.12
CA PHE A 137 -0.22 8.68 -23.53
C PHE A 137 -0.62 8.06 -24.87
N ASN A 138 0.37 7.61 -25.64
CA ASN A 138 0.13 7.05 -26.98
C ASN A 138 0.02 5.52 -26.98
N ASN A 139 0.63 4.86 -26.00
CA ASN A 139 0.78 3.39 -25.96
C ASN A 139 -0.34 2.71 -25.17
N LYS A 140 -0.18 1.40 -24.92
CA LYS A 140 -1.03 0.63 -24.01
C LYS A 140 -0.55 0.81 -22.56
N LEU A 141 -1.48 0.90 -21.62
CA LEU A 141 -1.23 1.12 -20.21
C LEU A 141 -2.12 0.19 -19.37
N ILE A 142 -1.48 -0.59 -18.48
CA ILE A 142 -2.14 -1.28 -17.38
C ILE A 142 -1.69 -0.56 -16.11
N LEU A 143 -2.60 0.16 -15.46
CA LEU A 143 -2.40 0.76 -14.16
C LEU A 143 -2.90 -0.20 -13.09
N MET A 144 -2.07 -0.46 -12.07
CA MET A 144 -2.47 -1.22 -10.89
C MET A 144 -2.48 -0.31 -9.66
N GLN A 145 -3.57 -0.32 -8.92
CA GLN A 145 -3.70 0.42 -7.66
C GLN A 145 -4.21 -0.51 -6.57
N HIS A 146 -3.71 -0.32 -5.35
CA HIS A 146 -4.05 -1.16 -4.20
C HIS A 146 -4.95 -0.43 -3.22
N LEU A 147 -5.94 -1.13 -2.67
CA LEU A 147 -6.95 -0.51 -1.78
C LEU A 147 -6.46 -0.21 -0.37
N LEU A 148 -5.39 -0.87 0.10
CA LEU A 148 -4.77 -0.59 1.42
C LEU A 148 -3.48 0.23 1.29
N ASP A 149 -3.26 0.90 0.15
CA ASP A 149 -2.13 1.79 -0.05
C ASP A 149 -2.32 3.10 0.73
N ARG A 150 -1.71 3.18 1.91
CA ARG A 150 -1.80 4.35 2.80
C ARG A 150 -0.90 5.52 2.36
N PRO A 151 0.34 5.27 1.90
CA PRO A 151 1.20 6.32 1.33
C PRO A 151 0.66 6.93 0.04
N CYS A 152 0.06 6.12 -0.85
CA CYS A 152 -0.51 6.55 -2.12
C CYS A 152 -2.01 6.21 -2.14
N TRP A 153 -2.83 7.16 -1.70
CA TRP A 153 -4.27 6.92 -1.51
C TRP A 153 -4.96 6.39 -2.78
N PRO A 154 -5.83 5.37 -2.67
CA PRO A 154 -6.58 4.81 -3.79
C PRO A 154 -7.25 5.86 -4.67
N THR A 155 -7.81 6.91 -4.07
CA THR A 155 -8.53 7.98 -4.76
C THR A 155 -7.70 8.70 -5.83
N MET A 156 -6.36 8.70 -5.73
CA MET A 156 -5.50 9.24 -6.80
C MET A 156 -5.68 8.46 -8.12
N ALA A 157 -5.91 7.15 -8.08
CA ALA A 157 -6.15 6.36 -9.28
C ALA A 157 -7.54 6.61 -9.88
N VAL A 158 -8.54 6.97 -9.06
CA VAL A 158 -9.85 7.42 -9.55
C VAL A 158 -9.72 8.71 -10.35
N ALA A 159 -8.96 9.67 -9.82
CA ALA A 159 -8.64 10.91 -10.50
C ALA A 159 -8.02 10.67 -11.89
N TYR A 160 -7.03 9.79 -11.92
CA TYR A 160 -6.33 9.44 -13.15
C TYR A 160 -7.23 8.67 -14.15
N ASP A 161 -7.98 7.66 -13.69
CA ASP A 161 -8.92 6.89 -14.53
C ASP A 161 -9.96 7.79 -15.19
N ARG A 162 -10.53 8.75 -14.45
CA ARG A 162 -11.47 9.74 -14.99
C ARG A 162 -10.83 10.61 -16.07
N LYS A 163 -9.61 11.09 -15.84
CA LYS A 163 -8.89 11.92 -16.80
C LYS A 163 -8.58 11.15 -18.09
N VAL A 164 -8.07 9.93 -17.96
CA VAL A 164 -7.78 9.05 -19.10
C VAL A 164 -9.06 8.73 -19.87
N ARG A 165 -10.14 8.34 -19.19
CA ARG A 165 -11.43 8.06 -19.83
C ARG A 165 -12.01 9.29 -20.54
N GLY A 166 -11.89 10.48 -19.94
CA GLY A 166 -12.30 11.73 -20.57
C GLY A 166 -11.54 12.04 -21.86
N LEU A 167 -10.23 11.75 -21.89
CA LEU A 167 -9.38 11.96 -23.07
C LEU A 167 -9.58 10.92 -24.17
N LEU A 168 -9.70 9.64 -23.80
CA LEU A 168 -9.76 8.53 -24.77
C LEU A 168 -11.19 8.20 -25.22
N GLY A 169 -12.21 8.63 -24.46
CA GLY A 169 -13.61 8.39 -24.76
C GLY A 169 -13.93 6.90 -24.93
N GLN A 170 -14.69 6.58 -25.97
CA GLN A 170 -15.13 5.21 -26.25
C GLN A 170 -13.97 4.24 -26.58
N GLY A 171 -12.83 4.75 -27.04
CA GLY A 171 -11.63 3.96 -27.35
C GLY A 171 -10.72 3.69 -26.16
N VAL A 172 -11.15 4.00 -24.93
CA VAL A 172 -10.33 3.82 -23.73
C VAL A 172 -9.91 2.36 -23.54
N ASP A 173 -10.81 1.42 -23.81
CA ASP A 173 -10.56 0.00 -23.59
C ASP A 173 -9.61 -0.63 -24.65
N ASP A 174 -9.19 0.12 -25.67
CA ASP A 174 -8.16 -0.32 -26.61
C ASP A 174 -6.74 -0.05 -26.11
N ARG A 175 -6.61 0.79 -25.08
CA ARG A 175 -5.30 1.27 -24.60
C ARG A 175 -5.14 1.29 -23.09
N PHE A 176 -6.22 1.23 -22.31
CA PHE A 176 -6.14 1.41 -20.86
C PHE A 176 -6.84 0.29 -20.09
N ARG A 177 -6.18 -0.18 -19.04
CA ARG A 177 -6.77 -1.00 -17.98
C ARG A 177 -6.40 -0.41 -16.63
N LEU A 178 -7.38 -0.27 -15.75
CA LEU A 178 -7.16 -0.08 -14.32
C LEU A 178 -7.48 -1.39 -13.62
N TYR A 179 -6.50 -1.97 -12.93
CA TYR A 179 -6.71 -3.10 -12.03
C TYR A 179 -6.60 -2.65 -10.59
N TRP A 180 -7.67 -2.88 -9.84
CA TRP A 180 -7.67 -2.75 -8.38
C TRP A 180 -7.24 -4.05 -7.74
N SER A 181 -6.32 -3.97 -6.78
CA SER A 181 -5.97 -5.07 -5.90
C SER A 181 -6.55 -4.83 -4.50
N ASP A 182 -7.46 -5.70 -4.10
CA ASP A 182 -7.96 -5.81 -2.74
C ASP A 182 -6.88 -6.43 -1.83
N GLN A 183 -6.92 -6.08 -0.54
CA GLN A 183 -5.99 -6.54 0.49
C GLN A 183 -4.50 -6.30 0.21
N ALA A 184 -4.13 -5.42 -0.71
CA ALA A 184 -2.74 -5.08 -1.03
C ALA A 184 -2.36 -3.70 -0.46
N THR A 185 -1.13 -3.56 0.04
CA THR A 185 -0.53 -2.35 0.61
C THR A 185 0.47 -1.72 -0.37
N HIS A 186 1.14 -0.63 0.03
CA HIS A 186 2.11 0.06 -0.82
C HIS A 186 3.32 -0.79 -1.20
N ILE A 187 3.87 -1.51 -0.22
CA ILE A 187 5.00 -2.42 -0.40
C ILE A 187 4.47 -3.85 -0.25
N PRO A 188 4.87 -4.80 -1.11
CA PRO A 188 4.40 -6.18 -1.01
C PRO A 188 4.65 -6.75 0.38
N SER A 189 3.69 -7.52 0.89
CA SER A 189 3.80 -8.17 2.19
C SER A 189 2.95 -9.42 2.22
N SER A 190 3.47 -10.53 2.73
CA SER A 190 2.75 -11.80 2.83
C SER A 190 2.28 -12.06 4.27
N GLY A 191 1.41 -11.21 4.80
CA GLY A 191 0.96 -11.27 6.19
C GLY A 191 -0.55 -11.53 6.32
N PRO A 192 -1.07 -11.79 7.54
CA PRO A 192 -2.50 -11.99 7.74
C PRO A 192 -3.34 -10.75 7.37
N TRP A 193 -2.70 -9.57 7.24
CA TRP A 193 -3.36 -8.29 6.99
C TRP A 193 -3.24 -7.79 5.54
N SER A 194 -2.35 -8.36 4.74
CA SER A 194 -2.18 -7.98 3.34
C SER A 194 -1.56 -9.09 2.50
N ILE A 195 -1.91 -9.12 1.21
CA ILE A 195 -1.39 -10.09 0.25
C ILE A 195 -0.05 -9.64 -0.36
N ASP A 196 0.71 -10.62 -0.85
CA ASP A 196 1.79 -10.34 -1.78
C ASP A 196 1.19 -10.18 -3.19
N TYR A 197 1.14 -8.93 -3.65
CA TYR A 197 0.57 -8.60 -4.95
C TYR A 197 1.53 -8.83 -6.13
N SER A 198 2.76 -9.33 -5.88
CA SER A 198 3.77 -9.51 -6.95
C SER A 198 3.23 -10.38 -8.10
N GLY A 199 2.47 -11.43 -7.79
CA GLY A 199 1.84 -12.27 -8.80
C GLY A 199 0.78 -11.55 -9.65
N LEU A 200 0.13 -10.51 -9.13
CA LEU A 200 -0.76 -9.65 -9.92
C LEU A 200 0.05 -8.81 -10.93
N ILE A 201 1.20 -8.27 -10.51
CA ILE A 201 2.12 -7.53 -11.39
C ILE A 201 2.67 -8.43 -12.48
N GLU A 202 3.17 -9.62 -12.12
CA GLU A 202 3.71 -10.60 -13.05
C GLU A 202 2.69 -10.98 -14.11
N GLN A 203 1.45 -11.26 -13.70
CA GLN A 203 0.38 -11.56 -14.65
C GLN A 203 0.03 -10.36 -15.53
N GLY A 204 0.01 -9.14 -14.98
CA GLY A 204 -0.22 -7.93 -15.77
C GLY A 204 0.90 -7.65 -16.77
N LEU A 205 2.14 -8.01 -16.45
CA LEU A 205 3.26 -7.92 -17.38
C LEU A 205 3.10 -8.92 -18.53
N LEU A 206 2.75 -10.17 -18.23
CA LEU A 206 2.43 -11.17 -19.27
C LEU A 206 1.27 -10.70 -20.15
N ASP A 207 0.23 -10.14 -19.54
CA ASP A 207 -0.93 -9.56 -20.22
C ASP A 207 -0.51 -8.39 -21.13
N MET A 208 0.42 -7.53 -20.69
CA MET A 208 0.97 -6.43 -21.49
C MET A 208 1.78 -6.92 -22.69
N VAL A 209 2.66 -7.91 -22.49
CA VAL A 209 3.46 -8.53 -23.56
C VAL A 209 2.54 -9.05 -24.65
N ARG A 210 1.54 -9.87 -24.30
CA ARG A 210 0.58 -10.41 -25.26
C ARG A 210 -0.27 -9.32 -25.91
N TRP A 211 -0.63 -8.28 -25.16
CA TRP A 211 -1.39 -7.17 -25.74
C TRP A 211 -0.58 -6.44 -26.80
N VAL A 212 0.68 -6.14 -26.54
CA VAL A 212 1.55 -5.38 -27.44
C VAL A 212 2.03 -6.23 -28.62
N GLU A 213 2.52 -7.44 -28.37
CA GLU A 213 3.21 -8.28 -29.36
C GLU A 213 2.25 -9.16 -30.16
N GLU A 214 1.20 -9.68 -29.53
CA GLU A 214 0.27 -10.64 -30.15
C GLU A 214 -1.08 -10.00 -30.51
N GLY A 215 -1.32 -8.75 -30.09
CA GLY A 215 -2.61 -8.09 -30.25
C GLY A 215 -3.72 -8.67 -29.37
N VAL A 216 -3.39 -9.52 -28.39
CA VAL A 216 -4.37 -10.15 -27.51
C VAL A 216 -4.69 -9.23 -26.34
N ALA A 217 -5.86 -8.62 -26.35
CA ALA A 217 -6.28 -7.71 -25.29
C ALA A 217 -6.34 -8.42 -23.92
N PRO A 218 -5.89 -7.76 -22.84
CA PRO A 218 -6.02 -8.29 -21.49
C PRO A 218 -7.47 -8.19 -21.01
N PRO A 219 -7.83 -8.89 -19.92
CA PRO A 219 -9.16 -8.80 -19.31
C PRO A 219 -9.59 -7.34 -19.10
N PRO A 220 -10.91 -7.06 -19.11
CA PRO A 220 -11.39 -5.73 -18.79
C PRO A 220 -10.89 -5.24 -17.42
N GLY A 221 -10.73 -3.93 -17.27
CA GLY A 221 -10.36 -3.30 -16.00
C GLY A 221 -11.31 -3.69 -14.87
N THR A 222 -10.80 -3.64 -13.64
CA THR A 222 -11.58 -3.95 -12.44
C THR A 222 -12.71 -2.95 -12.31
N ALA A 223 -13.94 -3.43 -12.26
CA ALA A 223 -15.11 -2.60 -12.00
C ALA A 223 -15.05 -2.06 -10.57
N TYR A 224 -15.43 -0.80 -10.39
CA TYR A 224 -15.51 -0.17 -9.08
C TYR A 224 -16.57 0.92 -9.07
N GLU A 225 -17.07 1.24 -7.89
CA GLU A 225 -17.86 2.43 -7.60
C GLU A 225 -17.00 3.39 -6.78
N TRP A 226 -17.06 4.68 -7.10
CA TRP A 226 -16.55 5.74 -6.22
C TRP A 226 -17.73 6.48 -5.60
N THR A 227 -17.90 6.30 -4.30
CA THR A 227 -19.09 6.75 -3.56
C THR A 227 -18.97 8.22 -3.15
N GLY A 228 -20.09 8.83 -2.77
CA GLY A 228 -20.14 10.23 -2.32
C GLY A 228 -19.27 10.52 -1.08
N ASP A 229 -19.04 9.52 -0.22
CA ASP A 229 -18.10 9.58 0.92
C ASP A 229 -16.65 9.24 0.51
N SER A 230 -16.33 9.31 -0.79
CA SER A 230 -14.97 9.17 -1.33
C SER A 230 -14.35 7.78 -1.20
N ARG A 231 -15.15 6.72 -1.08
CA ARG A 231 -14.66 5.33 -0.99
C ARG A 231 -14.63 4.68 -2.36
N VAL A 232 -13.62 3.85 -2.59
CA VAL A 232 -13.57 2.93 -3.72
C VAL A 232 -14.15 1.60 -3.28
N VAL A 233 -15.26 1.19 -3.89
CA VAL A 233 -15.97 -0.04 -3.57
C VAL A 233 -15.89 -0.99 -4.76
N LEU A 234 -15.39 -2.20 -4.55
CA LEU A 234 -15.34 -3.24 -5.59
C LEU A 234 -16.58 -4.14 -5.49
N PRO A 235 -17.14 -4.61 -6.62
CA PRO A 235 -18.20 -5.60 -6.60
C PRO A 235 -17.76 -6.86 -5.83
N PRO A 236 -18.63 -7.47 -5.00
CA PRO A 236 -18.29 -8.66 -4.23
C PRO A 236 -18.18 -9.92 -5.10
N GLU A 237 -18.90 -9.98 -6.22
CA GLU A 237 -18.88 -11.12 -7.14
C GLU A 237 -17.78 -10.99 -8.19
N ALA A 238 -17.01 -12.07 -8.39
CA ALA A 238 -15.88 -12.08 -9.31
C ALA A 238 -16.25 -11.70 -10.76
N LYS A 239 -17.39 -12.19 -11.26
CA LYS A 239 -17.88 -11.86 -12.61
C LYS A 239 -18.15 -10.36 -12.76
N ALA A 240 -18.77 -9.73 -11.76
CA ALA A 240 -19.05 -8.31 -11.76
C ALA A 240 -17.79 -7.47 -11.52
N ARG A 241 -16.87 -7.95 -10.66
CA ARG A 241 -15.60 -7.30 -10.34
C ARG A 241 -14.65 -7.22 -11.54
N ARG A 242 -14.71 -8.19 -12.47
CA ARG A 242 -13.81 -8.27 -13.64
C ARG A 242 -12.34 -8.30 -13.19
N GLY A 243 -11.41 -7.80 -14.01
CA GLY A 243 -9.99 -7.84 -13.71
C GLY A 243 -9.44 -9.27 -13.61
N ILE A 244 -8.40 -9.43 -12.78
CA ILE A 244 -7.64 -10.68 -12.64
C ILE A 244 -7.66 -11.27 -11.22
N GLN A 245 -7.90 -10.45 -10.21
CA GLN A 245 -7.83 -10.89 -8.82
C GLN A 245 -9.08 -11.69 -8.42
N PRO A 246 -8.94 -12.85 -7.73
CA PRO A 246 -10.09 -13.59 -7.20
C PRO A 246 -10.86 -12.80 -6.14
N THR A 247 -12.14 -13.11 -5.97
CA THR A 247 -12.93 -12.67 -4.80
C THR A 247 -12.93 -13.77 -3.75
N VAL A 248 -12.97 -13.38 -2.48
CA VAL A 248 -12.94 -14.32 -1.36
C VAL A 248 -13.76 -13.79 -0.19
N ALA A 249 -14.49 -14.68 0.46
CA ALA A 249 -15.24 -14.44 1.67
C ALA A 249 -14.91 -15.52 2.71
N ALA A 250 -14.85 -15.14 3.98
CA ALA A 250 -14.60 -16.04 5.10
C ALA A 250 -15.75 -15.96 6.09
N SER A 251 -16.06 -17.06 6.76
CA SER A 251 -17.03 -17.09 7.85
C SER A 251 -16.63 -18.07 8.94
N ALA A 252 -17.04 -17.76 10.17
CA ALA A 252 -16.96 -18.60 11.35
C ALA A 252 -18.39 -18.91 11.84
N ASN A 253 -18.73 -20.18 11.97
CA ASN A 253 -20.08 -20.67 12.28
C ASN A 253 -21.17 -20.00 11.41
N GLY A 254 -20.87 -19.80 10.12
CA GLY A 254 -21.79 -19.21 9.13
C GLY A 254 -21.89 -17.68 9.12
N ALA A 255 -21.13 -16.96 9.95
CA ALA A 255 -21.14 -15.50 10.01
C ALA A 255 -19.72 -14.90 9.98
N LEU A 256 -19.59 -13.57 9.83
CA LEU A 256 -18.28 -12.89 9.94
C LEU A 256 -17.69 -12.94 11.36
N ARG A 257 -18.52 -13.27 12.35
CA ARG A 257 -18.13 -13.39 13.76
C ARG A 257 -18.77 -14.62 14.39
N ALA A 258 -17.98 -15.40 15.12
CA ALA A 258 -18.46 -16.44 16.03
C ALA A 258 -18.04 -16.16 17.48
N GLU A 259 -18.83 -16.66 18.42
CA GLU A 259 -18.45 -16.81 19.83
C GLU A 259 -18.23 -18.29 20.10
N ALA A 260 -17.22 -18.62 20.91
CA ALA A 260 -16.89 -20.00 21.27
C ALA A 260 -16.29 -20.04 22.68
N ARG A 261 -16.24 -21.20 23.32
CA ARG A 261 -15.44 -21.45 24.52
C ARG A 261 -14.05 -21.97 24.18
N CYS A 262 -13.11 -21.87 25.12
CA CYS A 262 -11.83 -22.55 25.00
C CYS A 262 -12.03 -24.05 24.70
N GLY A 263 -11.36 -24.54 23.66
CA GLY A 263 -11.47 -25.92 23.17
C GLY A 263 -12.74 -26.24 22.37
N GLU A 264 -13.69 -25.31 22.24
CA GLU A 264 -14.85 -25.48 21.38
C GLU A 264 -14.45 -25.39 19.91
N ALA A 265 -14.91 -26.37 19.13
CA ALA A 265 -14.66 -26.44 17.70
C ALA A 265 -15.50 -25.38 16.96
N VAL A 266 -14.83 -24.51 16.20
CA VAL A 266 -15.44 -23.50 15.34
C VAL A 266 -15.34 -23.95 13.89
N GLN A 267 -16.47 -23.99 13.18
CA GLN A 267 -16.47 -24.25 11.75
C GLN A 267 -16.08 -22.98 11.00
N LEU A 268 -15.03 -23.08 10.18
CA LEU A 268 -14.51 -22.01 9.36
C LEU A 268 -14.77 -22.36 7.90
N ARG A 269 -15.29 -21.42 7.11
CA ARG A 269 -15.62 -21.63 5.70
C ARG A 269 -15.05 -20.51 4.83
N VAL A 270 -14.51 -20.88 3.68
CA VAL A 270 -14.07 -19.98 2.62
C VAL A 270 -14.89 -20.20 1.37
N GLN A 271 -15.38 -19.10 0.78
CA GLN A 271 -16.03 -19.08 -0.52
C GLN A 271 -15.25 -18.15 -1.43
N ALA A 272 -14.79 -18.64 -2.57
CA ALA A 272 -13.99 -17.85 -3.50
C ALA A 272 -14.34 -18.13 -4.95
N SER A 273 -14.14 -17.13 -5.80
CA SER A 273 -14.38 -17.23 -7.24
C SER A 273 -13.39 -16.36 -8.01
N THR A 274 -12.95 -16.83 -9.18
CA THR A 274 -12.09 -16.07 -10.08
C THR A 274 -12.93 -15.30 -11.11
N PRO A 275 -12.50 -14.10 -11.52
CA PRO A 275 -13.05 -13.47 -12.72
C PRO A 275 -12.63 -14.29 -13.95
N ALA A 276 -13.19 -14.00 -15.13
CA ALA A 276 -12.80 -14.68 -16.37
C ALA A 276 -11.29 -14.62 -16.65
N GLY A 277 -10.60 -13.59 -16.15
CA GLY A 277 -9.15 -13.44 -16.20
C GLY A 277 -8.38 -14.03 -15.01
N GLY A 278 -8.99 -14.78 -14.10
CA GLY A 278 -8.32 -15.28 -12.89
C GLY A 278 -7.91 -16.75 -12.93
N GLY A 279 -8.43 -17.53 -13.89
CA GLY A 279 -8.12 -18.96 -14.03
C GLY A 279 -8.69 -19.80 -12.89
N GLY A 280 -7.95 -20.80 -12.42
CA GLY A 280 -8.40 -21.72 -11.37
C GLY A 280 -7.58 -21.66 -10.09
N PHE A 281 -8.18 -22.06 -8.97
CA PHE A 281 -7.54 -22.04 -7.65
C PHE A 281 -6.51 -23.16 -7.49
N ILE A 282 -5.31 -22.77 -7.03
CA ILE A 282 -4.15 -23.66 -6.84
C ILE A 282 -3.74 -23.83 -5.37
N ALA A 283 -4.19 -22.92 -4.49
CA ALA A 283 -3.92 -23.03 -3.05
C ALA A 283 -4.98 -22.34 -2.19
N VAL A 284 -5.18 -22.87 -0.98
CA VAL A 284 -5.92 -22.25 0.12
C VAL A 284 -5.11 -22.42 1.40
N ASP A 285 -4.80 -21.31 2.06
CA ASP A 285 -4.05 -21.29 3.31
C ASP A 285 -4.87 -20.61 4.41
N TRP A 286 -4.86 -21.18 5.62
CA TRP A 286 -5.48 -20.60 6.80
C TRP A 286 -4.45 -20.19 7.84
N ASP A 287 -4.67 -19.00 8.38
CA ASP A 287 -4.03 -18.47 9.57
C ASP A 287 -5.09 -18.32 10.66
N PHE A 288 -4.88 -18.92 11.83
CA PHE A 288 -5.84 -18.89 12.92
C PHE A 288 -5.63 -17.70 13.88
N GLY A 289 -4.85 -16.69 13.49
CA GLY A 289 -4.58 -15.48 14.26
C GLY A 289 -3.20 -15.44 14.91
N ASP A 290 -2.32 -16.40 14.60
CA ASP A 290 -0.97 -16.54 15.13
C ASP A 290 0.15 -16.13 14.13
N GLY A 291 -0.20 -15.86 12.87
CA GLY A 291 0.76 -15.52 11.82
C GLY A 291 1.47 -16.74 11.21
N ALA A 292 1.14 -17.97 11.61
CA ALA A 292 1.87 -19.17 11.22
C ALA A 292 1.43 -19.77 9.88
N TRP A 293 0.24 -19.42 9.38
CA TRP A 293 -0.38 -20.08 8.21
C TRP A 293 -0.30 -21.61 8.30
N SER A 294 -0.82 -22.17 9.40
CA SER A 294 -0.57 -23.55 9.83
C SER A 294 -1.32 -24.61 9.02
N GLU A 295 -2.44 -24.25 8.38
CA GLU A 295 -3.16 -25.13 7.47
C GLU A 295 -2.98 -24.65 6.04
N ARG A 296 -2.34 -25.48 5.20
CA ARG A 296 -2.09 -25.19 3.78
C ARG A 296 -2.60 -26.32 2.92
N ARG A 297 -3.40 -25.99 1.92
CA ARG A 297 -4.01 -26.96 1.01
C ARG A 297 -3.66 -26.61 -0.43
N LYS A 298 -3.00 -27.53 -1.12
CA LYS A 298 -2.86 -27.49 -2.58
C LYS A 298 -4.19 -27.84 -3.25
N LEU A 299 -4.49 -27.16 -4.34
CA LEU A 299 -5.59 -27.43 -5.26
C LEU A 299 -5.03 -27.69 -6.65
N ASP A 300 -5.79 -28.36 -7.51
CA ASP A 300 -5.32 -28.80 -8.83
C ASP A 300 -5.45 -27.75 -9.94
N GLY A 301 -5.98 -26.55 -9.64
CA GLY A 301 -6.16 -25.49 -10.62
C GLY A 301 -7.36 -25.67 -11.55
N SER A 302 -8.18 -26.71 -11.38
CA SER A 302 -9.32 -26.99 -12.28
C SER A 302 -10.56 -26.14 -11.98
N GLN A 303 -10.70 -25.65 -10.74
CA GLN A 303 -11.90 -24.97 -10.26
C GLN A 303 -11.73 -23.46 -10.25
N ALA A 304 -12.61 -22.74 -10.96
CA ALA A 304 -12.72 -21.29 -10.92
C ALA A 304 -13.56 -20.78 -9.72
N ALA A 305 -14.22 -21.68 -8.99
CA ALA A 305 -14.98 -21.38 -7.78
C ALA A 305 -14.80 -22.50 -6.76
N ILE A 306 -14.64 -22.13 -5.49
CA ILE A 306 -14.47 -23.07 -4.38
C ILE A 306 -15.36 -22.68 -3.20
N ASP A 307 -15.87 -23.68 -2.49
CA ASP A 307 -16.54 -23.56 -1.20
C ASP A 307 -15.99 -24.67 -0.30
N LEU A 308 -15.09 -24.30 0.62
CA LEU A 308 -14.36 -25.24 1.45
C LEU A 308 -14.54 -24.88 2.91
N ALA A 309 -14.52 -25.88 3.79
CA ALA A 309 -14.60 -25.70 5.22
C ALA A 309 -13.47 -26.46 5.94
N THR A 310 -13.04 -25.90 7.06
CA THR A 310 -12.18 -26.53 8.07
C THR A 310 -12.77 -26.29 9.45
N THR A 311 -12.22 -26.93 10.47
CA THR A 311 -12.64 -26.75 11.87
C THR A 311 -11.41 -26.47 12.71
N HIS A 312 -11.50 -25.48 13.59
CA HIS A 312 -10.41 -25.12 14.50
C HIS A 312 -10.94 -24.87 15.90
N ALA A 313 -10.19 -25.29 16.92
CA ALA A 313 -10.50 -25.03 18.33
C ALA A 313 -9.40 -24.17 18.94
N PHE A 314 -9.79 -23.08 19.60
CA PHE A 314 -8.87 -22.13 20.20
C PHE A 314 -8.66 -22.46 21.68
N ASP A 315 -7.41 -22.51 22.12
CA ASP A 315 -7.01 -22.90 23.47
C ASP A 315 -6.93 -21.72 24.45
N ARG A 316 -6.97 -20.48 23.94
CA ARG A 316 -6.84 -19.26 24.72
C ARG A 316 -8.04 -18.33 24.56
N PRO A 317 -8.54 -17.74 25.66
CA PRO A 317 -9.57 -16.73 25.58
C PRO A 317 -9.03 -15.49 24.86
N GLY A 318 -9.93 -14.75 24.21
CA GLY A 318 -9.59 -13.52 23.50
C GLY A 318 -10.23 -13.41 22.12
N VAL A 319 -9.76 -12.44 21.34
CA VAL A 319 -10.20 -12.21 19.97
C VAL A 319 -9.16 -12.78 19.01
N HIS A 320 -9.57 -13.77 18.24
CA HIS A 320 -8.76 -14.40 17.20
C HIS A 320 -9.24 -13.93 15.83
N MET A 321 -8.32 -13.44 15.01
CA MET A 321 -8.60 -12.97 13.66
C MET A 321 -8.16 -14.03 12.67
N VAL A 322 -9.10 -14.90 12.30
CA VAL A 322 -8.84 -15.97 11.35
C VAL A 322 -8.78 -15.39 9.96
N THR A 323 -7.69 -15.66 9.24
CA THR A 323 -7.47 -15.23 7.87
C THR A 323 -7.41 -16.44 6.95
N VAL A 324 -8.10 -16.37 5.82
CA VAL A 324 -7.94 -17.33 4.72
C VAL A 324 -7.39 -16.60 3.51
N ARG A 325 -6.34 -17.16 2.92
CA ARG A 325 -5.78 -16.71 1.65
C ARG A 325 -6.05 -17.75 0.59
N VAL A 326 -6.49 -17.27 -0.57
CA VAL A 326 -6.68 -18.09 -1.77
C VAL A 326 -5.67 -17.66 -2.82
N THR A 327 -5.12 -18.62 -3.54
CA THR A 327 -4.26 -18.36 -4.70
C THR A 327 -4.86 -18.99 -5.94
N ALA A 328 -5.02 -18.20 -7.00
CA ALA A 328 -5.39 -18.69 -8.32
C ALA A 328 -4.24 -18.52 -9.32
N HIS A 329 -4.30 -19.27 -10.42
CA HIS A 329 -3.38 -19.14 -11.54
C HIS A 329 -4.15 -19.17 -12.86
N ARG A 330 -3.78 -18.30 -13.81
CA ARG A 330 -4.50 -18.09 -15.09
C ARG A 330 -4.81 -19.37 -15.84
N THR A 331 -3.84 -20.28 -15.88
CA THR A 331 -3.94 -21.58 -16.57
C THR A 331 -4.19 -22.74 -15.63
N GLY A 332 -4.39 -22.48 -14.33
CA GLY A 332 -4.58 -23.51 -13.32
C GLY A 332 -3.34 -24.38 -13.09
N ASP A 333 -2.13 -23.83 -13.15
CA ASP A 333 -0.90 -24.58 -12.90
C ASP A 333 -0.64 -24.67 -11.38
N PRO A 334 -0.80 -25.85 -10.75
CA PRO A 334 -0.64 -26.01 -9.30
C PRO A 334 0.80 -25.80 -8.81
N GLU A 335 1.79 -25.88 -9.70
CA GLU A 335 3.21 -25.72 -9.36
C GLU A 335 3.75 -24.35 -9.76
N ALA A 336 2.88 -23.43 -10.19
CA ALA A 336 3.25 -22.08 -10.59
C ALA A 336 3.98 -21.32 -9.47
N LYS A 337 5.16 -20.79 -9.79
CA LYS A 337 5.97 -19.93 -8.91
C LYS A 337 5.75 -18.44 -9.14
N PHE A 338 5.26 -18.08 -10.32
CA PHE A 338 4.97 -16.71 -10.76
C PHE A 338 3.50 -16.60 -11.13
N ALA A 339 3.01 -15.37 -11.35
CA ALA A 339 1.62 -15.07 -11.73
C ALA A 339 0.58 -15.67 -10.76
N ARG A 340 0.94 -15.74 -9.47
CA ARG A 340 0.09 -16.24 -8.39
C ARG A 340 -0.89 -15.15 -7.96
N LEU A 341 -2.16 -15.31 -8.33
CA LEU A 341 -3.20 -14.30 -8.13
C LEU A 341 -3.81 -14.49 -6.74
N GLU A 342 -3.31 -13.73 -5.76
CA GLU A 342 -3.75 -13.82 -4.36
C GLU A 342 -4.93 -12.90 -4.05
N ASN A 343 -5.80 -13.35 -3.15
CA ASN A 343 -6.66 -12.51 -2.33
C ASN A 343 -6.88 -13.19 -0.97
N GLN A 344 -7.36 -12.45 0.03
CA GLN A 344 -7.66 -12.98 1.35
C GLN A 344 -8.92 -12.38 1.97
N ALA A 345 -9.52 -13.12 2.89
CA ALA A 345 -10.64 -12.66 3.72
C ALA A 345 -10.40 -13.04 5.18
N ARG A 346 -11.15 -12.40 6.08
CA ARG A 346 -11.04 -12.63 7.52
C ARG A 346 -12.39 -12.81 8.16
N CYS A 347 -12.43 -13.59 9.23
CA CYS A 347 -13.54 -13.66 10.17
C CYS A 347 -13.02 -13.62 11.61
N ARG A 348 -13.89 -13.25 12.54
CA ARG A 348 -13.53 -13.03 13.95
C ARG A 348 -14.08 -14.13 14.83
N VAL A 349 -13.24 -14.75 15.64
CA VAL A 349 -13.67 -15.68 16.68
C VAL A 349 -13.41 -15.05 18.04
N VAL A 350 -14.44 -14.92 18.87
CA VAL A 350 -14.33 -14.42 20.24
C VAL A 350 -14.45 -15.61 21.18
N VAL A 351 -13.36 -15.91 21.89
CA VAL A 351 -13.24 -17.10 22.73
C VAL A 351 -13.40 -16.68 24.20
N ALA A 352 -14.42 -17.24 24.85
CA ALA A 352 -14.62 -17.14 26.28
C ALA A 352 -13.80 -18.21 27.02
N GLY A 353 -13.38 -17.86 28.24
CA GLY A 353 -12.60 -18.73 29.13
C GLY A 353 -13.34 -19.96 29.62
#